data_AF-A0A8T7KN98-F1
#
_entry.id   AF-A0A8T7KN98-F1
#
_cell.length_a   1.000
_cell.length_b   1.000
_cell.length_c   1.000
_cell.angle_alpha   90.00
_cell.angle_beta   90.00
_cell.angle_gamma   90.00
#
_symmetry.space_group_name_H-M   'P 1'
#
loop_
_entity.id
_entity.type
_entity.pdbx_description
1 polymer ?
#
loop_
_entity_poly.entity_id
_entity_poly.type
_entity_poly.pdbx_seq_one_letter_code
_entity_poly.pdbx_strand_id
1 'polypeptide(L)'
;TDNQLEKIGLLDEIKKSLEVSGIAFDIYDKVITEPTIDYTEDGLKAYQQAKAEFLIAVGGGSPLDTGKAISALATNPGKMNDFEGPNKIPKPGAPLFVLDGIYNPAALFNASALSVRSQGNSISSRPK
;
A
#
# COMPACT_ATOMS: atom_id res chain seq x y z
N THR A 1 -6.54 -3.84 2.95
CA THR A 1 -6.39 -5.04 3.82
C THR A 1 -7.49 -6.03 3.46
N ASP A 2 -7.66 -7.09 4.24
CA ASP A 2 -8.82 -7.99 4.17
C ASP A 2 -9.69 -7.90 5.44
N ASN A 3 -10.93 -8.33 5.32
CA ASN A 3 -11.92 -8.21 6.38
C ASN A 3 -11.67 -9.12 7.58
N GLN A 4 -10.88 -10.19 7.44
CA GLN A 4 -10.56 -11.07 8.57
C GLN A 4 -9.54 -10.39 9.48
N LEU A 5 -8.50 -9.78 8.90
CA LEU A 5 -7.50 -9.02 9.66
C LEU A 5 -8.11 -7.84 10.42
N GLU A 6 -9.09 -7.17 9.81
CA GLU A 6 -9.86 -6.14 10.50
C GLU A 6 -10.67 -6.72 11.67
N LYS A 7 -11.38 -7.83 11.47
CA LYS A 7 -12.22 -8.46 12.51
C LYS A 7 -11.41 -8.97 13.70
N ILE A 8 -10.19 -9.44 13.49
CA ILE A 8 -9.33 -9.94 14.58
C ILE A 8 -8.57 -8.83 15.30
N GLY A 9 -8.76 -7.55 14.92
CA GLY A 9 -8.13 -6.40 15.57
C GLY A 9 -6.65 -6.21 15.23
N LEU A 10 -6.13 -6.86 14.18
CA LEU A 10 -4.71 -6.73 13.82
C LEU A 10 -4.35 -5.30 13.42
N LEU A 11 -5.34 -4.52 12.96
CA LEU A 11 -5.17 -3.13 12.56
C LEU A 11 -5.30 -2.15 13.73
N ASP A 12 -5.70 -2.59 14.93
CA ASP A 12 -6.11 -1.68 16.01
C ASP A 12 -4.98 -0.77 16.48
N GLU A 13 -3.75 -1.30 16.58
CA GLU A 13 -2.58 -0.49 16.94
C GLU A 13 -2.26 0.57 15.88
N ILE A 14 -2.44 0.23 14.59
CA ILE A 14 -2.24 1.16 13.47
C ILE A 14 -3.31 2.26 13.53
N LYS A 15 -4.59 1.88 13.65
CA LYS A 15 -5.72 2.82 13.78
C LYS A 15 -5.48 3.77 14.94
N LYS A 16 -5.16 3.23 16.12
CA LYS A 16 -4.87 4.02 17.32
C LYS A 16 -3.69 4.97 17.13
N SER A 17 -2.62 4.53 16.48
CA SER A 17 -1.45 5.38 16.20
C SER A 17 -1.81 6.56 15.28
N LEU A 18 -2.61 6.30 14.25
CA LEU A 18 -3.12 7.34 13.35
C LEU A 18 -4.05 8.33 14.07
N GLU A 19 -4.98 7.82 14.88
CA GLU A 19 -5.89 8.64 15.69
C GLU A 19 -5.14 9.56 16.66
N VAL A 20 -4.17 9.00 17.41
CA VAL A 20 -3.33 9.78 18.34
C VAL A 20 -2.51 10.83 17.61
N SER A 21 -2.10 10.54 16.38
CA SER A 21 -1.37 11.48 15.52
C SER A 21 -2.27 12.51 14.82
N GLY A 22 -3.60 12.43 14.99
CA GLY A 22 -4.56 13.30 14.33
C GLY A 22 -4.68 13.08 12.83
N ILE A 23 -4.27 11.91 12.34
CA ILE A 23 -4.30 11.56 10.92
C ILE A 23 -5.64 10.89 10.62
N ALA A 24 -6.45 11.51 9.77
CA ALA A 24 -7.67 10.90 9.27
C ALA A 24 -7.35 9.73 8.33
N PHE A 25 -8.10 8.64 8.44
CA PHE A 25 -7.93 7.46 7.60
C PHE A 25 -9.27 6.82 7.27
N ASP A 26 -9.32 6.18 6.12
CA ASP A 26 -10.41 5.30 5.68
C ASP A 26 -9.87 3.88 5.48
N ILE A 27 -10.73 2.89 5.65
CA ILE A 27 -10.36 1.47 5.53
C ILE A 27 -11.01 0.87 4.30
N TYR A 28 -10.18 0.18 3.52
CA TYR A 28 -10.61 -0.70 2.44
C TYR A 28 -10.15 -2.13 2.76
N ASP A 29 -11.10 -2.99 3.12
CA ASP A 29 -10.91 -4.35 3.66
C ASP A 29 -11.48 -5.46 2.75
N LYS A 30 -11.75 -5.14 1.49
CA LYS A 30 -12.43 -6.07 0.56
C LYS A 30 -11.50 -7.06 -0.15
N VAL A 31 -10.18 -6.98 0.05
CA VAL A 31 -9.19 -7.76 -0.71
C VAL A 31 -9.00 -9.15 -0.10
N ILE A 32 -9.86 -10.11 -0.46
CA ILE A 32 -9.92 -11.42 0.22
C ILE A 32 -9.23 -12.53 -0.59
N THR A 33 -9.28 -12.45 -1.91
CA THR A 33 -8.72 -13.46 -2.83
C THR A 33 -7.50 -12.90 -3.58
N GLU A 34 -6.98 -13.63 -4.55
CA GLU A 34 -5.96 -13.11 -5.50
C GLU A 34 -6.30 -11.70 -6.01
N PRO A 35 -5.30 -10.83 -6.22
CA PRO A 35 -5.52 -9.47 -6.70
C PRO A 35 -6.29 -9.47 -8.01
N THR A 36 -7.38 -8.72 -8.05
CA THR A 36 -8.16 -8.50 -9.27
C THR A 36 -8.10 -7.04 -9.70
N ILE A 37 -8.42 -6.80 -10.97
CA ILE A 37 -8.62 -5.44 -11.48
C ILE A 37 -9.72 -4.74 -10.67
N ASP A 38 -10.83 -5.43 -10.40
CA ASP A 38 -11.94 -4.90 -9.60
C ASP A 38 -11.50 -4.44 -8.21
N TYR A 39 -10.69 -5.23 -7.50
CA TYR A 39 -10.16 -4.82 -6.19
C TYR A 39 -9.28 -3.58 -6.26
N THR A 40 -8.52 -3.45 -7.34
CA THR A 40 -7.64 -2.31 -7.58
C THR A 40 -8.46 -1.07 -7.92
N GLU A 41 -9.47 -1.18 -8.79
CA GLU A 41 -10.33 -0.06 -9.19
C GLU A 41 -11.19 0.43 -8.01
N ASP A 42 -11.80 -0.49 -7.26
CA ASP A 42 -12.58 -0.15 -6.07
C ASP A 42 -11.70 0.50 -4.99
N GLY A 43 -10.49 -0.03 -4.76
CA GLY A 43 -9.54 0.54 -3.82
C GLY A 43 -9.01 1.91 -4.26
N LEU A 44 -8.78 2.11 -5.56
CA LEU A 44 -8.40 3.41 -6.12
C LEU A 44 -9.52 4.44 -5.95
N LYS A 45 -10.77 4.03 -6.15
CA LYS A 45 -11.93 4.90 -5.91
C LYS A 45 -12.02 5.30 -4.45
N ALA A 46 -11.82 4.36 -3.51
CA ALA A 46 -11.77 4.65 -2.08
C ALA A 46 -10.66 5.66 -1.75
N TYR A 47 -9.44 5.45 -2.26
CA TYR A 47 -8.31 6.37 -2.10
C TYR A 47 -8.64 7.80 -2.58
N GLN A 48 -9.26 7.93 -3.76
CA GLN A 48 -9.63 9.22 -4.34
C GLN A 48 -10.77 9.90 -3.55
N GLN A 49 -11.76 9.14 -3.10
CA GLN A 49 -12.89 9.66 -2.31
C GLN A 49 -12.43 10.16 -0.93
N ALA A 50 -11.53 9.42 -0.29
CA ALA A 50 -10.89 9.81 0.96
C ALA A 50 -9.99 11.05 0.82
N LYS A 51 -9.65 11.44 -0.43
CA LYS A 51 -8.60 12.42 -0.74
C LYS A 51 -7.28 12.09 -0.03
N ALA A 52 -6.97 10.80 0.02
CA ALA A 52 -5.81 10.31 0.76
C ALA A 52 -4.49 10.75 0.11
N GLU A 53 -3.48 11.01 0.93
CA GLU A 53 -2.14 11.40 0.48
C GLU A 53 -1.17 10.21 0.43
N PHE A 54 -1.47 9.13 1.15
CA PHE A 54 -0.68 7.92 1.21
C PHE A 54 -1.57 6.68 1.43
N LEU A 55 -0.99 5.50 1.25
CA LEU A 55 -1.63 4.21 1.48
C LEU A 55 -0.88 3.40 2.54
N ILE A 56 -1.61 2.61 3.32
CA ILE A 56 -1.07 1.55 4.16
C ILE A 56 -1.69 0.23 3.72
N ALA A 57 -0.90 -0.66 3.13
CA ALA A 57 -1.30 -2.02 2.81
C ALA A 57 -0.87 -2.96 3.94
N VAL A 58 -1.86 -3.63 4.55
CA VAL A 58 -1.66 -4.57 5.66
C VAL A 58 -2.26 -5.92 5.26
N GLY A 59 -1.47 -6.98 5.38
CA GLY A 59 -1.91 -8.35 5.18
C GLY A 59 -0.88 -9.22 4.46
N GLY A 60 -1.37 -10.27 3.80
CA GLY A 60 -0.56 -11.15 2.95
C GLY A 60 -0.39 -10.63 1.53
N GLY A 61 0.19 -11.44 0.64
CA GLY A 61 0.54 -11.04 -0.73
C GLY A 61 -0.55 -10.29 -1.49
N SER A 62 -1.80 -10.74 -1.43
CA SER A 62 -2.89 -10.11 -2.20
C SER A 62 -3.21 -8.66 -1.78
N PRO A 63 -3.50 -8.34 -0.49
CA PRO A 63 -3.60 -6.95 -0.04
C PRO A 63 -2.40 -6.08 -0.37
N LEU A 64 -1.17 -6.63 -0.31
CA LEU A 64 0.05 -5.89 -0.60
C LEU A 64 0.20 -5.57 -2.09
N ASP A 65 -0.07 -6.53 -2.97
CA ASP A 65 0.03 -6.36 -4.42
C ASP A 65 -1.09 -5.45 -4.95
N THR A 66 -2.29 -5.58 -4.38
CA THR A 66 -3.38 -4.63 -4.65
C THR A 66 -2.99 -3.20 -4.23
N GLY A 67 -2.37 -3.04 -3.06
CA GLY A 67 -1.85 -1.75 -2.60
C GLY A 67 -0.82 -1.12 -3.54
N LYS A 68 0.11 -1.93 -4.10
CA LYS A 68 1.09 -1.46 -5.09
C LYS A 68 0.41 -0.99 -6.37
N ALA A 69 -0.59 -1.73 -6.85
CA ALA A 69 -1.32 -1.35 -8.05
C ALA A 69 -2.10 -0.05 -7.86
N ILE A 70 -2.78 0.11 -6.73
CA ILE A 70 -3.49 1.37 -6.39
C ILE A 70 -2.50 2.53 -6.30
N SER A 71 -1.36 2.34 -5.62
CA SER A 71 -0.30 3.35 -5.51
C SER A 71 0.17 3.82 -6.89
N ALA A 72 0.42 2.91 -7.83
CA ALA A 72 0.81 3.26 -9.18
C ALA A 72 -0.30 4.03 -9.92
N LEU A 73 -1.55 3.56 -9.88
CA LEU A 73 -2.67 4.18 -10.60
C LEU A 73 -3.09 5.54 -10.01
N ALA A 74 -2.84 5.78 -8.72
CA ALA A 74 -3.15 7.05 -8.06
C ALA A 74 -2.40 8.24 -8.69
N THR A 75 -1.19 8.01 -9.20
CA THR A 75 -0.34 9.07 -9.80
C THR A 75 -0.21 8.95 -11.32
N ASN A 76 -0.62 7.82 -11.88
CA ASN A 76 -0.55 7.50 -13.30
C ASN A 76 -1.96 7.17 -13.83
N PRO A 77 -2.73 8.18 -14.31
CA PRO A 77 -4.07 7.96 -14.81
C PRO A 77 -4.05 7.06 -16.06
N GLY A 78 -4.92 6.05 -16.08
CA GLY A 78 -5.01 5.04 -17.13
C GLY A 78 -5.72 3.80 -16.60
N LYS A 79 -5.83 2.77 -17.45
CA LYS A 79 -6.30 1.44 -17.04
C LYS A 79 -5.11 0.59 -16.62
N MET A 80 -5.35 -0.41 -15.78
CA MET A 80 -4.30 -1.32 -15.32
C MET A 80 -3.52 -1.96 -16.49
N ASN A 81 -4.23 -2.39 -17.54
CA ASN A 81 -3.66 -2.96 -18.76
C ASN A 81 -2.73 -2.01 -19.53
N ASP A 82 -2.86 -0.69 -19.35
CA ASP A 82 -1.97 0.29 -20.01
C ASP A 82 -0.54 0.23 -19.42
N PHE A 83 -0.42 -0.32 -18.21
CA PHE A 83 0.84 -0.43 -17.46
C PHE A 83 1.41 -1.85 -17.43
N GLU A 84 0.85 -2.77 -18.21
CA GLU A 84 1.33 -4.14 -18.27
C GLU A 84 2.69 -4.23 -18.99
N GLY A 85 3.67 -4.84 -18.33
CA GLY A 85 5.02 -5.03 -18.85
C GLY A 85 6.09 -4.13 -18.21
N PRO A 86 7.37 -4.38 -18.54
CA PRO A 86 8.49 -3.70 -17.89
C PRO A 86 8.53 -2.21 -18.24
N ASN A 87 8.84 -1.37 -17.25
CA ASN A 87 9.07 0.08 -17.40
C ASN A 87 7.89 0.88 -17.99
N LYS A 88 6.64 0.43 -17.77
CA LYS A 88 5.45 1.11 -18.27
C LYS A 88 4.85 2.15 -17.33
N ILE A 89 5.26 2.19 -16.07
CA ILE A 89 4.80 3.16 -15.08
C ILE A 89 5.66 4.43 -15.18
N PRO A 90 5.14 5.56 -15.68
CA PRO A 90 5.96 6.73 -16.01
C PRO A 90 6.31 7.60 -14.79
N LYS A 91 5.47 7.62 -13.75
CA LYS A 91 5.71 8.37 -12.51
C LYS A 91 5.75 7.45 -11.31
N PRO A 92 6.51 7.77 -10.26
CA PRO A 92 6.43 7.05 -8.99
C PRO A 92 4.99 6.99 -8.49
N GLY A 93 4.60 5.86 -7.90
CA GLY A 93 3.31 5.70 -7.26
C GLY A 93 3.14 6.62 -6.05
N ALA A 94 1.90 6.76 -5.58
CA ALA A 94 1.63 7.44 -4.31
C ALA A 94 2.38 6.76 -3.15
N PRO A 95 2.79 7.50 -2.11
CA PRO A 95 3.46 6.91 -0.96
C PRO A 95 2.69 5.70 -0.40
N LEU A 96 3.37 4.56 -0.32
CA LEU A 96 2.79 3.28 0.11
C LEU A 96 3.65 2.67 1.21
N PHE A 97 3.03 2.41 2.34
CA PHE A 97 3.59 1.62 3.43
C PHE A 97 3.04 0.21 3.38
N VAL A 98 3.92 -0.78 3.53
CA VAL A 98 3.59 -2.20 3.41
C VAL A 98 3.91 -2.88 4.72
N LEU A 99 2.91 -3.51 5.32
CA LEU A 99 3.03 -4.29 6.54
C LEU A 99 2.64 -5.74 6.22
N ASP A 100 3.65 -6.57 6.02
CA ASP A 100 3.48 -8.00 5.80
C ASP A 100 3.11 -8.65 7.14
N GLY A 101 1.84 -9.06 7.24
CA GLY A 101 1.22 -9.51 8.47
C GLY A 101 1.22 -11.04 8.66
N ILE A 102 1.84 -11.81 7.77
CA ILE A 102 1.88 -13.26 7.93
C ILE A 102 2.98 -13.61 8.95
N TYR A 103 2.54 -13.90 10.18
CA TYR A 103 3.29 -14.48 11.31
C TYR A 103 4.26 -13.57 12.08
N ASN A 104 3.74 -12.93 13.15
CA ASN A 104 4.17 -13.11 14.55
C ASN A 104 3.69 -11.92 15.41
N PRO A 105 2.75 -12.08 16.37
CA PRO A 105 2.39 -11.00 17.29
C PRO A 105 3.57 -10.46 18.12
N ALA A 106 4.67 -11.21 18.26
CA ALA A 106 5.90 -10.72 18.89
C ALA A 106 6.79 -9.85 17.97
N ALA A 107 6.59 -9.88 16.65
CA ALA A 107 7.30 -9.00 15.73
C ALA A 107 6.79 -7.54 15.80
N LEU A 108 5.52 -7.35 16.20
CA LEU A 108 4.95 -6.02 16.48
C LEU A 108 5.64 -5.35 17.68
N PHE A 109 6.01 -6.12 18.71
CA PHE A 109 6.71 -5.59 19.89
C PHE A 109 8.18 -5.21 19.64
N ASN A 110 8.77 -5.61 18.52
CA ASN A 110 10.18 -5.34 18.19
C ASN A 110 10.39 -4.62 16.85
N ALA A 111 9.32 -4.15 16.19
CA ALA A 111 9.41 -3.40 14.94
C ALA A 111 9.87 -1.95 15.16
N SER A 112 11.05 -1.76 15.75
CA SER A 112 11.86 -0.55 15.54
C SER A 112 12.64 -0.67 14.24
N ALA A 113 11.97 -0.91 13.11
CA ALA A 113 12.58 -0.90 11.78
C ALA A 113 11.49 -0.87 10.70
N LEU A 114 10.92 0.31 10.43
CA LEU A 114 10.34 0.55 9.11
C LEU A 114 11.52 0.77 8.15
N SER A 115 11.98 -0.29 7.49
CA SER A 115 12.98 -0.15 6.42
C SER A 115 12.30 0.46 5.19
N VAL A 116 12.33 1.79 5.11
CA VAL A 116 12.02 2.52 3.87
C VAL A 116 13.23 2.38 2.95
N ARG A 117 13.26 1.32 2.14
CA ARG A 117 14.23 1.23 1.04
C ARG A 117 13.73 2.09 -0.11
N SER A 118 14.16 3.35 -0.12
CA SER A 118 14.20 4.15 -1.35
C SER A 118 15.22 3.48 -2.28
N GLN A 119 14.74 2.79 -3.33
CA GLN A 119 15.60 2.42 -4.46
C GLN A 119 15.97 3.73 -5.16
N GLY A 120 17.17 4.20 -4.84
CA GLY A 120 17.73 5.44 -5.32
C GLY A 120 17.85 5.47 -6.84
N ASN A 121 17.59 6.67 -7.37
CA ASN A 121 18.07 7.16 -8.65
C ASN A 121 19.52 6.71 -8.90
N SER A 122 19.76 5.89 -9.92
CA SER A 122 21.11 5.69 -10.44
C SER A 122 21.43 6.81 -11.43
N ILE A 123 21.90 7.94 -10.90
CA ILE A 123 22.60 8.95 -11.71
C ILE A 123 24.04 8.43 -11.87
N SER A 124 24.32 7.77 -12.98
CA SER A 124 25.69 7.49 -13.42
C SER A 124 26.19 8.67 -14.24
N SER A 125 26.73 9.70 -13.58
CA SER A 125 27.72 10.58 -14.20
C SER A 125 29.11 10.08 -13.80
N ARG A 126 29.82 9.40 -14.71
CA ARG A 126 31.26 9.16 -14.55
C ARG A 126 32.02 10.46 -14.81
N PRO A 127 32.99 10.85 -13.97
CA PRO A 127 34.04 11.77 -14.38
C PRO A 127 35.21 10.98 -14.97
N LYS A 128 35.53 11.25 -16.23
CA LYS A 128 36.87 11.51 -16.77
C LYS A 128 36.73 12.00 -18.20
#